data_AF-A0A497BYB4-F1
#
_entry.id   AF-A0A497BYB4-F1
#
_cell.length_a   1.000
_cell.length_b   1.000
_cell.length_c   1.000
_cell.angle_alpha   90.00
_cell.angle_beta   90.00
_cell.angle_gamma   90.00
#
_symmetry.space_group_name_H-M   'P 1'
#
loop_
_entity.id
_entity.type
_entity.pdbx_description
1 polymer ?
#
loop_
_entity_poly.entity_id
_entity_poly.type
_entity_poly.pdbx_seq_one_letter_code
_entity_poly.pdbx_strand_id
1 'polypeptide(L)'
;MLGVDESQLSVTDDGGFLLNVKIDGKDTQHPLSEVIKNFQTEGSVTNKFKALAVERKEFEQAVTTKAVEIKASLERNQQLGQILEHEIMSEYEKTDWDDLRQYDPAEWAAKRQEFASKYQRIQRVQQELGHQAQEAHQGAINEMTTKRKVYLKEQWDLMIVNNPGWSDETTYDKDMGELSSFAAKAYGYTDEDFKHVTDPRTIEMVKDAMSFRQGKSEVKKKRLKKVPKVQKRGGVRKALKVSKLDKLTKAAKTAKGANKRQLQTDAVAELLMGG
;
A
#
# COMPACT_ATOMS: atom_id res chain seq x y z
N MET A 1 -14.06 -38.37 19.01
CA MET A 1 -12.81 -37.99 19.69
C MET A 1 -12.41 -36.62 19.16
N LEU A 2 -12.41 -35.62 20.04
CA LEU A 2 -11.87 -34.28 19.73
C LEU A 2 -10.39 -34.50 19.40
N GLY A 3 -9.92 -34.11 18.21
CA GLY A 3 -8.56 -34.38 17.71
C GLY A 3 -7.43 -33.66 18.45
N VAL A 4 -7.47 -33.70 19.78
CA VAL A 4 -6.45 -33.23 20.71
C VAL A 4 -5.70 -34.46 21.18
N ASP A 5 -4.37 -34.42 21.08
CA ASP A 5 -3.52 -35.50 21.57
C ASP A 5 -3.69 -35.61 23.10
N GLU A 6 -3.94 -36.81 23.63
CA GLU A 6 -4.19 -37.02 25.08
C GLU A 6 -3.03 -36.50 25.94
N SER A 7 -1.83 -36.41 25.38
CA SER A 7 -0.64 -35.83 26.02
C SER A 7 -0.74 -34.32 26.31
N GLN A 8 -1.69 -33.61 25.70
CA GLN A 8 -1.87 -32.16 25.88
C GLN A 8 -2.94 -31.79 26.91
N LEU A 9 -3.65 -32.78 27.45
CA LEU A 9 -4.71 -32.60 28.45
C LEU A 9 -4.19 -33.03 29.83
N SER A 10 -4.21 -32.11 30.80
CA SER A 10 -3.98 -32.44 32.21
C SER A 10 -5.27 -32.27 33.01
N VAL A 11 -5.44 -33.12 34.03
CA VAL A 11 -6.62 -33.07 34.92
C VAL A 11 -6.20 -32.41 36.23
N THR A 12 -6.94 -31.40 36.67
CA THR A 12 -6.75 -30.75 37.98
C THR A 12 -7.39 -31.58 39.09
N ASP A 13 -6.89 -31.44 40.33
CA ASP A 13 -7.37 -32.19 41.50
C ASP A 13 -8.88 -32.05 41.80
N ASP A 14 -9.51 -30.99 41.27
CA ASP A 14 -10.95 -30.71 41.36
C ASP A 14 -11.79 -31.31 40.20
N GLY A 15 -11.18 -32.13 39.32
CA GLY A 15 -11.87 -32.76 38.19
C GLY A 15 -12.04 -31.89 36.93
N GLY A 16 -11.30 -30.78 36.83
CA GLY A 16 -11.26 -29.92 35.64
C GLY A 16 -10.21 -30.35 34.60
N PHE A 17 -10.38 -29.98 33.33
CA PHE A 17 -9.42 -30.25 32.25
C PHE A 17 -8.63 -28.97 31.90
N LEU A 18 -7.31 -29.07 31.91
CA LEU A 18 -6.34 -28.05 31.49
C LEU A 18 -5.74 -28.47 30.13
N LEU A 19 -5.57 -27.50 29.24
CA LEU A 19 -4.96 -27.67 27.93
C LEU A 19 -3.57 -27.01 27.92
N ASN A 20 -2.53 -27.79 27.61
CA ASN A 20 -1.19 -27.30 27.37
C ASN A 20 -1.11 -26.74 25.94
N VAL A 21 -1.05 -25.41 25.80
CA VAL A 21 -0.97 -24.74 24.50
C VAL A 21 0.33 -23.97 24.40
N LYS A 22 0.99 -24.05 23.25
CA LYS A 22 2.26 -23.36 22.99
C LYS A 22 1.99 -22.01 22.34
N ILE A 23 2.23 -20.93 23.08
CA ILE A 23 2.06 -19.55 22.61
C ILE A 23 3.44 -18.89 22.59
N ASP A 24 3.85 -18.33 21.44
CA ASP A 24 5.16 -17.67 21.24
C ASP A 24 6.38 -18.49 21.71
N GLY A 25 6.33 -19.80 21.52
CA GLY A 25 7.43 -20.72 21.85
C GLY A 25 7.55 -21.09 23.33
N LYS A 26 6.64 -20.65 24.20
CA LYS A 26 6.55 -21.05 25.61
C LYS A 26 5.30 -21.90 25.85
N ASP A 27 5.44 -22.94 26.68
CA ASP A 27 4.34 -23.83 27.02
C ASP A 27 3.54 -23.22 28.18
N THR A 28 2.27 -22.93 27.95
CA THR A 28 1.36 -22.29 28.93
C THR A 28 0.08 -23.12 29.11
N GLN A 29 -0.33 -23.32 30.36
CA GLN A 29 -1.54 -24.08 30.71
C GLN A 29 -2.75 -23.16 30.82
N HIS A 30 -3.82 -23.50 30.10
CA HIS A 30 -5.11 -22.80 30.18
C HIS A 30 -6.25 -23.78 30.48
N PRO A 31 -7.27 -23.40 31.28
CA PRO A 31 -8.47 -24.20 31.46
C PRO A 31 -9.16 -24.44 30.11
N LEU A 32 -9.52 -25.69 29.81
CA LEU A 32 -10.17 -26.05 28.55
C LEU A 32 -11.51 -25.30 28.37
N SER A 33 -12.21 -25.02 29.46
CA SER A 33 -13.44 -24.20 29.48
C SER A 33 -13.20 -22.76 29.03
N GLU A 34 -12.05 -22.18 29.37
CA GLU A 34 -11.66 -20.82 29.00
C GLU A 34 -11.23 -20.76 27.53
N VAL A 35 -10.47 -21.75 27.05
CA VAL A 35 -10.07 -21.87 25.64
C VAL A 35 -11.29 -22.02 24.73
N ILE A 36 -12.26 -22.86 25.10
CA ILE A 36 -13.50 -23.05 24.33
C ILE A 36 -14.32 -21.75 24.32
N LYS A 37 -14.44 -21.07 25.47
CA LYS A 37 -15.16 -19.79 25.57
C LYS A 37 -14.49 -18.69 24.74
N ASN A 38 -13.16 -18.60 24.77
CA ASN A 38 -12.41 -17.64 23.97
C ASN A 38 -12.54 -17.96 22.48
N PHE A 39 -12.41 -19.22 22.06
CA PHE A 39 -12.59 -19.64 20.66
C PHE A 39 -14.02 -19.37 20.15
N GLN A 40 -15.04 -19.65 20.96
CA GLN A 40 -16.44 -19.34 20.64
C GLN A 40 -16.68 -17.83 20.54
N THR A 41 -16.03 -17.05 21.41
CA THR A 41 -16.12 -15.58 21.40
C THR A 41 -15.39 -14.99 20.20
N GLU A 42 -14.16 -15.42 19.92
CA GLU A 42 -13.36 -15.02 18.76
C GLU A 42 -14.02 -15.43 17.44
N GLY A 43 -14.58 -16.64 17.36
CA GLY A 43 -15.36 -17.08 16.22
C GLY A 43 -16.62 -16.24 16.01
N SER A 44 -17.36 -15.94 17.09
CA SER A 44 -18.55 -15.06 17.03
C SER A 44 -18.18 -13.63 16.62
N VAL A 45 -17.13 -13.07 17.19
CA VAL A 45 -16.63 -11.71 16.91
C VAL A 45 -16.09 -11.65 15.47
N THR A 46 -15.33 -12.64 15.03
CA THR A 46 -14.86 -12.75 13.64
C THR A 46 -16.01 -12.87 12.66
N ASN A 47 -17.03 -13.69 12.96
CA ASN A 47 -18.21 -13.82 12.12
C ASN A 47 -19.02 -12.52 12.08
N LYS A 48 -19.13 -11.80 13.21
CA LYS A 48 -19.75 -10.47 13.27
C LYS A 48 -18.95 -9.43 12.50
N PHE A 49 -17.63 -9.43 12.58
CA PHE A 49 -16.77 -8.56 11.79
C PHE A 49 -16.87 -8.86 10.29
N LYS A 50 -16.90 -10.14 9.91
CA LYS A 50 -17.14 -10.56 8.53
C LYS A 50 -18.53 -10.13 8.04
N ALA A 51 -19.58 -10.35 8.84
CA ALA A 51 -20.94 -9.92 8.52
C ALA A 51 -21.01 -8.39 8.38
N LEU A 52 -20.39 -7.64 9.29
CA LEU A 52 -20.33 -6.18 9.23
C LEU A 52 -19.53 -5.67 8.02
N ALA A 53 -18.44 -6.34 7.66
CA ALA A 53 -17.67 -6.00 6.47
C ALA A 53 -18.46 -6.26 5.18
N VAL A 54 -19.20 -7.37 5.13
CA VAL A 54 -20.13 -7.69 4.03
C VAL A 54 -21.24 -6.65 3.95
N GLU A 55 -21.89 -6.35 5.08
CA GLU A 55 -22.96 -5.34 5.17
C GLU A 55 -22.49 -3.96 4.73
N ARG A 56 -21.29 -3.52 5.16
CA ARG A 56 -20.69 -2.26 4.70
C ARG A 56 -20.45 -2.25 3.20
N LYS A 57 -19.92 -3.34 2.64
CA LYS A 57 -19.67 -3.45 1.21
C LYS A 57 -20.98 -3.43 0.41
N GLU A 58 -21.99 -4.15 0.87
CA GLU A 58 -23.33 -4.16 0.25
C GLU A 58 -23.98 -2.77 0.34
N PHE A 59 -23.85 -2.09 1.48
CA PHE A 59 -24.33 -0.73 1.66
C PHE A 59 -23.61 0.27 0.74
N GLU A 60 -22.28 0.23 0.66
CA GLU A 60 -21.49 1.08 -0.23
C GLU A 60 -21.86 0.85 -1.70
N GLN A 61 -22.07 -0.40 -2.10
CA GLN A 61 -22.56 -0.75 -3.43
C GLN A 61 -23.98 -0.19 -3.66
N ALA A 62 -24.89 -0.35 -2.70
CA ALA A 62 -26.25 0.18 -2.80
C ALA A 62 -26.27 1.71 -2.90
N VAL A 63 -25.43 2.41 -2.14
CA VAL A 63 -25.27 3.87 -2.20
C VAL A 63 -24.76 4.29 -3.57
N THR A 64 -23.74 3.60 -4.08
CA THR A 64 -23.15 3.89 -5.41
C THR A 64 -24.18 3.68 -6.52
N THR A 65 -24.89 2.55 -6.49
CA THR A 65 -25.94 2.25 -7.47
C THR A 65 -27.07 3.29 -7.41
N LYS A 66 -27.55 3.64 -6.21
CA LYS A 66 -28.58 4.67 -6.05
C LYS A 66 -28.11 6.04 -6.55
N ALA A 67 -26.85 6.42 -6.30
CA ALA A 67 -26.30 7.67 -6.80
C ALA A 67 -26.29 7.71 -8.34
N VAL A 68 -25.91 6.60 -8.98
CA VAL A 68 -25.96 6.46 -10.45
C VAL A 68 -27.40 6.52 -10.96
N GLU A 69 -28.34 5.84 -10.31
CA GLU A 69 -29.77 5.88 -10.66
C GLU A 69 -30.37 7.28 -10.55
N ILE A 70 -30.07 8.01 -9.46
CA ILE A 70 -30.52 9.39 -9.27
C ILE A 70 -29.98 10.28 -10.39
N LYS A 71 -28.69 10.16 -10.71
CA LYS A 71 -28.07 10.93 -11.80
C LYS A 71 -28.73 10.62 -13.15
N ALA A 72 -28.93 9.34 -13.47
CA ALA A 72 -29.58 8.93 -14.71
C ALA A 72 -31.05 9.39 -14.79
N SER A 73 -31.77 9.36 -13.66
CA SER A 73 -33.14 9.87 -13.55
C SER A 73 -33.20 11.37 -13.82
N LEU A 74 -32.29 12.13 -13.21
CA LEU A 74 -32.18 13.57 -13.40
C LEU A 74 -31.88 13.94 -14.85
N GLU A 75 -30.92 13.27 -15.49
CA GLU A 75 -30.59 13.45 -16.92
C GLU A 75 -31.79 13.14 -17.82
N ARG A 76 -32.51 12.04 -17.55
CA ARG A 76 -33.73 11.69 -18.29
C ARG A 76 -34.84 12.73 -18.11
N ASN A 77 -35.03 13.24 -16.89
CA ASN A 77 -36.04 14.26 -16.61
C ASN A 77 -35.71 15.58 -17.30
N GLN A 78 -34.43 15.95 -17.37
CA GLN A 78 -33.98 17.13 -18.13
C GLN A 78 -34.26 16.98 -19.63
N GLN A 79 -33.95 15.82 -20.21
CA GLN A 79 -34.26 15.53 -21.62
C GLN A 79 -35.76 15.55 -21.88
N LEU A 80 -36.57 14.97 -21.00
CA LEU A 80 -38.03 15.00 -21.12
C LEU A 80 -38.56 16.44 -21.05
N GLY A 81 -38.01 17.28 -20.17
CA GLY A 81 -38.35 18.69 -20.08
C GLY A 81 -38.05 19.47 -21.36
N GLN A 82 -36.96 19.15 -22.06
CA GLN A 82 -36.61 19.75 -23.36
C GLN A 82 -37.52 19.26 -24.49
N ILE A 83 -37.88 17.98 -24.50
CA ILE A 83 -38.81 17.41 -25.50
C ILE A 83 -40.19 18.06 -25.35
N LEU A 84 -40.70 18.16 -24.12
CA LEU A 84 -42.00 18.79 -23.85
C LEU A 84 -42.00 20.27 -24.23
N GLU A 85 -40.91 20.99 -23.99
CA GLU A 85 -40.77 22.38 -24.44
C GLU A 85 -40.83 22.49 -25.96
N HIS A 86 -40.09 21.63 -26.66
CA HIS A 86 -40.09 21.59 -28.13
C HIS A 86 -41.46 21.23 -28.69
N GLU A 87 -42.17 20.28 -28.07
CA GLU A 87 -43.51 19.87 -28.48
C GLU A 87 -44.50 21.04 -28.35
N ILE A 88 -44.49 21.76 -27.22
CA ILE A 88 -45.34 22.94 -27.02
C ILE A 88 -45.02 24.04 -28.04
N MET A 89 -43.74 24.28 -28.32
CA MET A 89 -43.35 25.28 -29.32
C MET A 89 -43.79 24.86 -30.73
N SER A 90 -43.66 23.57 -31.06
CA SER A 90 -44.14 23.02 -32.33
C SER A 90 -45.66 23.13 -32.47
N GLU A 91 -46.42 22.86 -31.41
CA GLU A 91 -47.88 23.06 -31.38
C GLU A 91 -48.26 24.53 -31.54
N TYR A 92 -47.51 25.42 -30.90
CA TYR A 92 -47.71 26.86 -31.01
C TYR A 92 -47.47 27.36 -32.43
N GLU A 93 -46.39 26.92 -33.09
CA GLU A 93 -46.03 27.30 -34.46
C GLU A 93 -47.03 26.77 -35.50
N LYS A 94 -47.63 25.59 -35.27
CA LYS A 94 -48.64 25.00 -36.16
C LYS A 94 -50.02 25.64 -36.04
N THR A 95 -50.26 26.42 -34.98
CA THR A 95 -51.56 27.04 -34.74
C THR A 95 -51.70 28.31 -35.56
N ASP A 96 -52.77 28.42 -36.37
CA ASP A 96 -53.08 29.64 -37.13
C ASP A 96 -53.68 30.72 -36.22
N TRP A 97 -52.80 31.52 -35.63
CA TRP A 97 -53.19 32.56 -34.67
C TRP A 97 -53.93 33.72 -35.30
N ASP A 98 -53.71 33.99 -36.59
CA ASP A 98 -54.35 35.10 -37.29
C ASP A 98 -55.79 34.75 -37.67
N ASP A 99 -56.03 33.52 -38.14
CA ASP A 99 -57.37 33.00 -38.41
C ASP A 99 -58.21 32.94 -37.12
N LEU A 100 -57.66 32.36 -36.05
CA LEU A 100 -58.34 32.31 -34.75
C LEU A 100 -58.66 33.72 -34.23
N ARG A 101 -57.76 34.68 -34.38
CA ARG A 101 -58.03 36.06 -33.93
C ARG A 101 -59.14 36.73 -34.74
N GLN A 102 -59.27 36.40 -36.03
CA GLN A 102 -60.24 37.01 -36.93
C GLN A 102 -61.63 36.38 -36.82
N TYR A 103 -61.71 35.05 -36.72
CA TYR A 103 -62.96 34.30 -36.81
C TYR A 103 -63.45 33.75 -35.46
N ASP A 104 -62.56 33.53 -34.47
CA ASP A 104 -62.92 33.06 -33.12
C ASP A 104 -62.04 33.67 -32.00
N PRO A 105 -62.28 34.95 -31.63
CA PRO A 105 -61.48 35.63 -30.61
C PRO A 105 -61.52 34.99 -29.23
N ALA A 106 -62.59 34.25 -28.91
CA ALA A 106 -62.73 33.57 -27.62
C ALA A 106 -61.80 32.36 -27.55
N GLU A 107 -61.79 31.52 -28.59
CA GLU A 107 -60.85 30.39 -28.71
C GLU A 107 -59.40 30.85 -28.80
N TRP A 108 -59.13 31.97 -29.50
CA TRP A 108 -57.80 32.57 -29.52
C TRP A 108 -57.28 32.88 -28.11
N ALA A 109 -58.10 33.54 -27.28
CA ALA A 109 -57.73 33.91 -25.92
C ALA A 109 -57.54 32.67 -25.03
N ALA A 110 -58.44 31.68 -25.15
CA ALA A 110 -58.37 30.42 -24.40
C ALA A 110 -57.08 29.65 -24.72
N LYS A 111 -56.79 29.42 -26.02
CA LYS A 111 -55.57 28.72 -26.44
C LYS A 111 -54.31 29.46 -26.00
N ARG A 112 -54.25 30.78 -26.17
CA ARG A 112 -53.09 31.57 -25.75
C ARG A 112 -52.83 31.45 -24.25
N GLN A 113 -53.88 31.47 -23.43
CA GLN A 113 -53.78 31.26 -21.99
C GLN A 113 -53.33 29.83 -21.65
N GLU A 114 -53.80 28.83 -22.38
CA GLU A 114 -53.39 27.44 -22.21
C GLU A 114 -51.89 27.26 -22.51
N PHE A 115 -51.40 27.76 -23.66
CA PHE A 115 -49.98 27.74 -24.01
C PHE A 115 -49.12 28.47 -22.98
N ALA A 116 -49.53 29.66 -22.54
CA ALA A 116 -48.81 30.40 -21.51
C ALA A 116 -48.72 29.60 -20.19
N SER A 117 -49.82 28.97 -19.79
CA SER A 117 -49.87 28.16 -18.56
C SER A 117 -49.00 26.90 -18.66
N LYS A 118 -49.06 26.19 -19.80
CA LYS A 118 -48.23 25.01 -20.06
C LYS A 118 -46.74 25.38 -20.11
N TYR A 119 -46.37 26.45 -20.81
CA TYR A 119 -44.99 26.95 -20.88
C TYR A 119 -44.45 27.35 -19.50
N GLN A 120 -45.22 28.09 -18.72
CA GLN A 120 -44.84 28.44 -17.34
C GLN A 120 -44.66 27.20 -16.44
N ARG A 121 -45.47 26.15 -16.64
CA ARG A 121 -45.30 24.89 -15.91
C ARG A 121 -43.99 24.20 -16.28
N ILE A 122 -43.65 24.12 -17.57
CA ILE A 122 -42.38 23.53 -18.01
C ILE A 122 -41.20 24.33 -17.49
N GLN A 123 -41.23 25.65 -17.59
CA GLN A 123 -40.17 26.52 -17.11
C GLN A 123 -39.90 26.32 -15.61
N ARG A 124 -40.96 26.20 -14.77
CA ARG A 124 -40.79 25.87 -13.35
C ARG A 124 -40.17 24.50 -13.13
N VAL A 125 -40.57 23.49 -13.88
CA VAL A 125 -40.00 22.13 -13.79
C VAL A 125 -38.53 22.13 -14.20
N GLN A 126 -38.16 22.83 -15.27
CA GLN A 126 -36.77 22.94 -15.71
C GLN A 126 -35.91 23.68 -14.70
N GLN A 127 -36.42 24.76 -14.08
CA GLN A 127 -35.71 25.47 -13.00
C GLN A 127 -35.46 24.55 -11.80
N GLU A 128 -36.47 23.82 -11.34
CA GLU A 128 -36.34 22.86 -10.24
C GLU A 128 -35.32 21.75 -10.56
N LEU A 129 -35.38 21.18 -11.77
CA LEU A 129 -34.40 20.18 -12.21
C LEU A 129 -32.98 20.75 -12.31
N GLY A 130 -32.84 22.03 -12.68
CA GLY A 130 -31.56 22.75 -12.68
C GLY A 130 -31.01 22.92 -11.27
N HIS A 131 -31.85 23.32 -10.31
CA HIS A 131 -31.47 23.43 -8.91
C HIS A 131 -31.04 22.08 -8.32
N GLN A 132 -31.82 21.01 -8.54
CA GLN A 132 -31.48 19.66 -8.08
C GLN A 132 -30.17 19.15 -8.69
N ALA A 133 -29.91 19.46 -9.96
CA ALA A 133 -28.64 19.12 -10.60
C ALA A 133 -27.45 19.82 -9.97
N GLN A 134 -27.60 21.11 -9.67
CA GLN A 134 -26.56 21.91 -9.04
C GLN A 134 -26.28 21.42 -7.61
N GLU A 135 -27.32 21.11 -6.83
CA GLU A 135 -27.19 20.56 -5.49
C GLU A 135 -26.50 19.19 -5.49
N ALA A 136 -26.90 18.28 -6.40
CA ALA A 136 -26.26 16.98 -6.56
C ALA A 136 -24.77 17.13 -6.93
N HIS A 137 -24.44 18.07 -7.81
CA HIS A 137 -23.06 18.35 -8.19
C HIS A 137 -22.23 18.90 -7.02
N GLN A 138 -22.78 19.87 -6.27
CA GLN A 138 -22.13 20.43 -5.10
C GLN A 138 -21.92 19.39 -4.00
N GLY A 139 -22.92 18.51 -3.78
CA GLY A 139 -22.83 17.38 -2.87
C GLY A 139 -21.70 16.44 -3.23
N ALA A 140 -21.55 16.08 -4.50
CA ALA A 140 -20.47 15.21 -4.98
C ALA A 140 -19.08 15.83 -4.77
N ILE A 141 -18.91 17.14 -5.00
CA ILE A 141 -17.65 17.85 -4.72
C ILE A 141 -17.32 17.84 -3.23
N ASN A 142 -18.32 18.11 -2.38
CA ASN A 142 -18.16 18.11 -0.93
C ASN A 142 -17.79 16.71 -0.41
N GLU A 143 -18.38 15.66 -0.95
CA GLU A 143 -18.05 14.29 -0.61
C GLU A 143 -16.62 13.92 -1.05
N MET A 144 -16.24 14.26 -2.28
CA MET A 144 -14.89 14.02 -2.79
C MET A 144 -13.82 14.74 -1.98
N THR A 145 -14.06 15.99 -1.60
CA THR A 145 -13.13 16.77 -0.77
C THR A 145 -13.04 16.20 0.65
N THR A 146 -14.15 15.73 1.22
CA THR A 146 -14.16 15.07 2.53
C THR A 146 -13.40 13.75 2.51
N LYS A 147 -13.68 12.89 1.52
CA LYS A 147 -12.95 11.62 1.31
C LYS A 147 -11.45 11.87 1.13
N ARG A 148 -11.08 12.89 0.35
CA ARG A 148 -9.68 13.28 0.18
C ARG A 148 -9.04 13.73 1.49
N LYS A 149 -9.72 14.54 2.30
CA LYS A 149 -9.20 14.96 3.62
C LYS A 149 -8.99 13.79 4.57
N VAL A 150 -9.95 12.86 4.64
CA VAL A 150 -9.83 11.64 5.46
C VAL A 150 -8.66 10.79 4.99
N TYR A 151 -8.55 10.55 3.68
CA TYR A 151 -7.43 9.80 3.10
C TYR A 151 -6.07 10.46 3.42
N LEU A 152 -5.93 11.77 3.22
CA LEU A 152 -4.69 12.49 3.53
C LEU A 152 -4.32 12.41 5.01
N LYS A 153 -5.31 12.47 5.90
CA LYS A 153 -5.08 12.29 7.33
C LYS A 153 -4.59 10.88 7.65
N GLU A 154 -5.21 9.85 7.07
CA GLU A 154 -4.78 8.47 7.25
C GLU A 154 -3.35 8.24 6.73
N GLN A 155 -3.00 8.83 5.57
CA GLN A 155 -1.63 8.80 5.06
C GLN A 155 -0.66 9.49 6.03
N TRP A 156 -1.03 10.66 6.57
CA TRP A 156 -0.23 11.35 7.57
C TRP A 156 0.00 10.49 8.82
N ASP A 157 -1.06 9.89 9.37
CA ASP A 157 -0.97 9.03 10.55
C ASP A 157 -0.02 7.84 10.29
N LEU A 158 -0.07 7.24 9.10
CA LEU A 158 0.88 6.19 8.69
C LEU A 158 2.33 6.70 8.56
N MET A 159 2.56 7.92 8.08
CA MET A 159 3.90 8.51 8.05
C MET A 159 4.48 8.67 9.44
N ILE A 160 3.67 9.12 10.41
CA ILE A 160 4.09 9.28 11.80
C ILE A 160 4.37 7.93 12.45
N VAL A 161 3.57 6.90 12.17
CA VAL A 161 3.84 5.53 12.66
C VAL A 161 5.17 5.00 12.14
N ASN A 162 5.47 5.21 10.86
CA ASN A 162 6.74 4.77 10.25
C ASN A 162 7.93 5.63 10.68
N ASN A 163 7.69 6.92 10.97
CA ASN A 163 8.69 7.91 11.35
C ASN A 163 8.23 8.70 12.59
N PRO A 164 8.34 8.13 13.80
CA PRO A 164 7.82 8.77 15.01
C PRO A 164 8.37 10.18 15.28
N GLY A 165 9.61 10.44 14.85
CA GLY A 165 10.27 11.75 14.93
C GLY A 165 9.64 12.85 14.08
N TRP A 166 8.84 12.51 13.07
CA TRP A 166 8.14 13.48 12.22
C TRP A 166 6.90 14.10 12.89
N SER A 167 6.60 13.70 14.12
CA SER A 167 5.63 14.42 14.95
C SER A 167 6.11 15.83 15.28
N ASP A 168 7.43 16.05 15.27
CA ASP A 168 8.05 17.37 15.36
C ASP A 168 8.19 17.99 13.97
N GLU A 169 7.58 19.15 13.78
CA GLU A 169 7.52 19.85 12.48
C GLU A 169 8.93 20.21 11.97
N THR A 170 9.86 20.56 12.87
CA THR A 170 11.23 20.92 12.45
C THR A 170 12.01 19.73 11.92
N THR A 171 11.81 18.55 12.52
CA THR A 171 12.41 17.30 12.07
C THR A 171 11.78 16.85 10.75
N TYR A 172 10.45 16.96 10.63
CA TYR A 172 9.74 16.63 9.41
C TYR A 172 10.19 17.50 8.22
N ASP A 173 10.22 18.82 8.38
CA ASP A 173 10.61 19.75 7.32
C ASP A 173 12.04 19.53 6.85
N LYS A 174 12.94 19.28 7.80
CA LYS A 174 14.34 18.97 7.50
C LYS A 174 14.43 17.67 6.68
N ASP A 175 13.83 16.59 7.15
CA ASP A 175 13.91 15.28 6.49
C ASP A 175 13.24 15.33 5.12
N MET A 176 12.08 15.98 4.98
CA MET A 176 11.45 16.18 3.67
C MET A 176 12.29 17.04 2.73
N GLY A 177 12.95 18.08 3.24
CA GLY A 177 13.88 18.89 2.44
C GLY A 177 15.07 18.08 1.93
N GLU A 178 15.63 17.19 2.76
CA GLU A 178 16.69 16.27 2.38
C GLU A 178 16.22 15.26 1.32
N LEU A 179 15.02 14.69 1.49
CA LEU A 179 14.43 13.75 0.53
C LEU A 179 14.08 14.42 -0.80
N SER A 180 13.49 15.63 -0.79
CA SER A 180 13.21 16.40 -2.01
C SER A 180 14.51 16.70 -2.76
N SER A 181 15.52 17.20 -2.05
CA SER A 181 16.85 17.48 -2.62
C SER A 181 17.49 16.24 -3.23
N PHE A 182 17.33 15.09 -2.56
CA PHE A 182 17.81 13.81 -3.08
C PHE A 182 17.03 13.40 -4.33
N ALA A 183 15.70 13.45 -4.31
CA ALA A 183 14.83 13.07 -5.42
C ALA A 183 15.11 13.93 -6.66
N ALA A 184 15.27 15.24 -6.48
CA ALA A 184 15.67 16.18 -7.53
C ALA A 184 17.02 15.78 -8.16
N LYS A 185 18.05 15.57 -7.34
CA LYS A 185 19.39 15.22 -7.83
C LYS A 185 19.49 13.83 -8.45
N ALA A 186 18.74 12.87 -7.92
CA ALA A 186 18.87 11.45 -8.28
C ALA A 186 17.94 11.02 -9.41
N TYR A 187 16.77 11.67 -9.53
CA TYR A 187 15.67 11.26 -10.41
C TYR A 187 15.05 12.43 -11.19
N GLY A 188 15.46 13.67 -10.95
CA GLY A 188 14.97 14.84 -11.71
C GLY A 188 13.59 15.35 -11.26
N TYR A 189 13.16 15.02 -10.04
CA TYR A 189 11.94 15.59 -9.46
C TYR A 189 12.06 17.11 -9.29
N THR A 190 10.96 17.83 -9.49
CA THR A 190 10.85 19.21 -9.01
C THR A 190 10.39 19.23 -7.56
N ASP A 191 10.68 20.32 -6.84
CA ASP A 191 10.18 20.49 -5.47
C ASP A 191 8.64 20.51 -5.42
N GLU A 192 8.00 20.97 -6.49
CA GLU A 192 6.54 21.04 -6.59
C GLU A 192 5.93 19.65 -6.76
N ASP A 193 6.52 18.81 -7.61
CA ASP A 193 6.11 17.40 -7.75
C ASP A 193 6.29 16.64 -6.43
N PHE A 194 7.40 16.88 -5.72
CA PHE A 194 7.68 16.21 -4.47
C PHE A 194 6.72 16.62 -3.35
N LYS A 195 6.30 17.88 -3.29
CA LYS A 195 5.28 18.36 -2.33
C LYS A 195 3.92 17.70 -2.50
N HIS A 196 3.61 17.19 -3.69
CA HIS A 196 2.37 16.46 -3.95
C HIS A 196 2.46 14.97 -3.60
N VAL A 197 3.64 14.47 -3.21
CA VAL A 197 3.82 13.09 -2.77
C VAL A 197 3.28 12.96 -1.34
N THR A 198 2.05 12.47 -1.23
CA THR A 198 1.39 12.23 0.06
C THR A 198 1.34 10.76 0.44
N ASP A 199 1.81 9.85 -0.42
CA ASP A 199 1.81 8.41 -0.14
C ASP A 199 3.03 8.05 0.73
N PRO A 200 2.84 7.55 1.97
CA PRO A 200 3.91 7.16 2.88
C PRO A 200 4.84 6.11 2.26
N ARG A 201 4.31 5.22 1.41
CA ARG A 201 5.09 4.15 0.77
C ARG A 201 6.09 4.73 -0.21
N THR A 202 5.71 5.79 -0.92
CA THR A 202 6.62 6.48 -1.84
C THR A 202 7.71 7.19 -1.07
N ILE A 203 7.37 7.85 0.05
CA ILE A 203 8.36 8.53 0.89
C ILE A 203 9.37 7.53 1.47
N GLU A 204 8.92 6.39 2.02
CA GLU A 204 9.82 5.34 2.50
C GLU A 204 10.72 4.80 1.39
N MET A 205 10.19 4.61 0.18
CA MET A 205 10.99 4.17 -0.96
C MET A 205 12.11 5.17 -1.31
N VAL A 206 11.81 6.47 -1.26
CA VAL A 206 12.81 7.52 -1.51
C VAL A 206 13.86 7.53 -0.41
N LYS A 207 13.44 7.38 0.85
CA LYS A 207 14.33 7.31 2.02
C LYS A 207 15.25 6.09 1.99
N ASP A 208 14.74 4.93 1.58
CA ASP A 208 15.53 3.71 1.35
C ASP A 208 16.54 3.89 0.21
N ALA A 209 16.09 4.46 -0.91
CA ALA A 209 16.96 4.75 -2.04
C ALA A 209 18.09 5.73 -1.66
N MET A 210 17.77 6.74 -0.86
CA MET A 210 18.75 7.69 -0.32
C MET A 210 19.77 6.98 0.57
N SER A 211 19.30 6.23 1.56
CA SER A 211 20.14 5.49 2.52
C SER A 211 21.06 4.50 1.82
N PHE A 212 20.56 3.80 0.80
CA PHE A 212 21.35 2.86 0.00
C PHE A 212 22.47 3.56 -0.79
N ARG A 213 22.18 4.70 -1.42
CA ARG A 213 23.21 5.47 -2.16
C ARG A 213 24.25 6.06 -1.21
N GLN A 214 23.83 6.58 -0.06
CA GLN A 214 24.73 7.06 0.98
C GLN A 214 25.64 5.93 1.48
N GLY A 215 25.10 4.76 1.80
CA GLY A 215 25.87 3.58 2.22
C GLY A 215 26.89 3.14 1.18
N LYS A 216 26.53 3.12 -0.11
CA LYS A 216 27.48 2.85 -1.20
C LYS A 216 28.63 3.87 -1.24
N SER A 217 28.35 5.14 -1.00
CA SER A 217 29.38 6.18 -0.98
C SER A 217 30.33 6.01 0.22
N GLU A 218 29.81 5.67 1.39
CA GLU A 218 30.59 5.46 2.61
C GLU A 218 31.47 4.21 2.51
N VAL A 219 30.96 3.12 1.91
CA VAL A 219 31.77 1.94 1.61
C VAL A 219 32.90 2.28 0.66
N LYS A 220 32.64 3.07 -0.40
CA LYS A 220 33.71 3.54 -1.31
C LYS A 220 34.77 4.35 -0.55
N LYS A 221 34.37 5.32 0.28
CA LYS A 221 35.30 6.13 1.10
C LYS A 221 36.14 5.27 2.05
N LYS A 222 35.51 4.30 2.74
CA LYS A 222 36.22 3.38 3.65
C LYS A 222 37.20 2.47 2.91
N ARG A 223 36.87 2.01 1.69
CA ARG A 223 37.81 1.22 0.85
C ARG A 223 38.98 2.06 0.31
N LEU A 224 38.77 3.36 0.11
CA LEU A 224 39.79 4.29 -0.38
C LEU A 224 40.73 4.78 0.74
N LYS A 225 40.32 4.71 2.02
CA LYS A 225 41.24 4.93 3.15
C LYS A 225 42.32 3.85 3.12
N LYS A 226 43.53 4.22 2.68
CA LYS A 226 44.73 3.38 2.81
C LYS A 226 44.90 3.00 4.28
N VAL A 227 44.56 1.76 4.61
CA VAL A 227 44.87 1.18 5.92
C VAL A 227 46.39 1.29 6.10
N PRO A 228 46.89 1.82 7.23
CA PRO A 228 48.32 1.86 7.49
C PRO A 228 48.90 0.46 7.27
N LYS A 229 49.97 0.35 6.46
CA LYS A 229 50.69 -0.92 6.32
C LYS A 229 51.13 -1.31 7.72
N VAL A 230 50.45 -2.28 8.32
CA VAL A 230 50.85 -2.83 9.61
C VAL A 230 52.28 -3.31 9.43
N GLN A 231 53.24 -2.64 10.09
CA GLN A 231 54.58 -3.18 10.19
C GLN A 231 54.42 -4.55 10.85
N LYS A 232 54.63 -5.62 10.07
CA LYS A 232 54.78 -6.94 10.64
C LYS A 232 55.87 -6.80 11.70
N ARG A 233 55.49 -6.95 12.98
CA ARG A 233 56.43 -7.07 14.09
C ARG A 233 57.55 -8.00 13.62
N GLY A 234 58.79 -7.52 13.69
CA GLY A 234 60.00 -8.23 13.27
C GLY A 234 60.28 -9.47 14.14
N GLY A 235 59.31 -10.36 14.26
CA GLY A 235 59.52 -11.71 14.75
C GLY A 235 60.17 -12.49 13.63
N VAL A 236 61.45 -12.80 13.82
CA VAL A 236 62.13 -13.90 13.13
C VAL A 236 61.14 -15.06 13.12
N ARG A 237 60.62 -15.43 11.94
CA ARG A 237 59.91 -16.68 11.80
C ARG A 237 60.92 -17.74 12.23
N LYS A 238 60.77 -18.32 13.43
CA LYS A 238 61.43 -19.58 13.74
C LYS A 238 60.97 -20.53 12.65
N ALA A 239 61.85 -20.80 11.69
CA ALA A 239 61.61 -21.80 10.68
C ALA A 239 61.31 -23.08 11.44
N LEU A 240 60.08 -23.59 11.29
CA LEU A 240 59.74 -24.92 11.78
C LEU A 240 60.84 -25.85 11.28
N LYS A 241 61.46 -26.63 12.18
CA LYS A 241 62.48 -27.60 11.81
C LYS A 241 61.82 -28.65 10.92
N VAL A 242 61.79 -28.41 9.62
CA VAL A 242 61.30 -29.36 8.63
C VAL A 242 62.25 -30.53 8.60
N SER A 243 61.70 -31.75 8.72
CA SER A 243 62.48 -32.99 8.69
C SER A 243 63.27 -33.10 7.39
N LYS A 244 64.37 -33.85 7.41
CA LYS A 244 65.17 -34.10 6.20
C LYS A 244 64.31 -34.78 5.12
N LEU A 245 63.40 -35.65 5.54
CA LEU A 245 62.38 -36.28 4.69
C LEU A 245 61.46 -35.25 4.00
N ASP A 246 60.96 -34.25 4.72
CA ASP A 246 60.09 -33.22 4.15
C ASP A 246 60.80 -32.39 3.08
N LYS A 247 62.09 -32.12 3.29
CA LYS A 247 62.92 -31.38 2.33
C LYS A 247 63.15 -32.20 1.06
N LEU A 248 63.52 -33.47 1.20
CA LEU A 248 63.76 -34.38 0.08
C LEU A 248 62.47 -34.62 -0.71
N THR A 249 61.34 -34.83 -0.03
CA THR A 249 60.03 -35.01 -0.65
C THR A 249 59.59 -33.77 -1.43
N LYS A 250 59.82 -32.57 -0.88
CA LYS A 250 59.47 -31.32 -1.56
C LYS A 250 60.38 -31.04 -2.76
N ALA A 251 61.67 -31.36 -2.65
CA ALA A 251 62.63 -31.24 -3.75
C ALA A 251 62.33 -32.24 -4.88
N ALA A 252 61.94 -33.48 -4.56
CA ALA A 252 61.53 -34.47 -5.54
C ALA A 252 60.25 -34.06 -6.30
N LYS A 253 59.33 -33.33 -5.64
CA LYS A 253 58.11 -32.82 -6.29
C LYS A 253 58.40 -31.77 -7.37
N THR A 254 59.46 -30.98 -7.22
CA THR A 254 59.82 -29.91 -8.15
C THR A 254 60.89 -30.31 -9.17
N ALA A 255 61.65 -31.37 -8.92
CA ALA A 255 62.65 -31.90 -9.85
C ALA A 255 62.05 -32.67 -11.04
N LYS A 256 62.79 -32.77 -12.14
CA LYS A 256 62.43 -33.54 -13.35
C LYS A 256 63.59 -34.44 -13.78
N GLY A 257 63.30 -35.51 -14.52
CA GLY A 257 64.31 -36.41 -15.08
C GLY A 257 65.03 -37.28 -14.04
N ALA A 258 66.30 -37.60 -14.28
CA ALA A 258 67.13 -38.47 -13.43
C ALA A 258 67.24 -37.96 -11.97
N ASN A 259 67.32 -36.64 -11.79
CA ASN A 259 67.41 -36.02 -10.46
C ASN A 259 66.15 -36.25 -9.61
N LYS A 260 64.97 -36.36 -10.23
CA LYS A 260 63.75 -36.69 -9.50
C LYS A 260 63.82 -38.10 -8.90
N ARG A 261 64.32 -39.07 -9.67
CA ARG A 261 64.43 -40.46 -9.24
C ARG A 261 65.39 -40.61 -8.07
N GLN A 262 66.54 -39.94 -8.14
CA GLN A 262 67.53 -39.93 -7.05
C GLN A 262 66.97 -39.29 -5.76
N LEU A 263 66.29 -38.15 -5.86
CA LEU A 263 65.69 -37.51 -4.69
C LEU A 263 64.54 -38.34 -4.07
N GLN A 264 63.85 -39.14 -4.88
CA GLN A 264 62.84 -40.09 -4.39
C GLN A 264 63.49 -41.29 -3.70
N THR A 265 64.56 -41.85 -4.26
CA THR A 265 65.29 -42.96 -3.62
C THR A 265 65.90 -42.52 -2.30
N ASP A 266 66.44 -41.31 -2.23
CA ASP A 266 67.04 -40.76 -1.00
C ASP A 266 65.96 -40.48 0.06
N ALA A 267 64.79 -39.98 -0.35
CA ALA A 267 63.65 -39.81 0.55
C ALA A 267 63.15 -41.15 1.11
N VAL A 268 63.12 -42.20 0.29
CA VAL A 268 62.73 -43.55 0.72
C VAL A 268 63.78 -44.17 1.63
N ALA A 269 65.07 -43.99 1.35
CA ALA A 269 66.15 -44.46 2.20
C ALA A 269 66.12 -43.79 3.59
N GLU A 270 65.86 -42.48 3.64
CA GLU A 270 65.70 -41.75 4.90
C GLU A 270 64.46 -42.23 5.69
N LEU A 271 63.38 -42.61 5.01
CA LEU A 271 62.18 -43.15 5.65
C LEU A 271 62.41 -44.56 6.22
N LEU A 272 63.22 -45.38 5.54
CA LEU A 272 63.54 -46.74 5.98
C LEU A 272 64.61 -46.78 7.09
N MET A 273 65.51 -45.81 7.13
CA MET A 273 66.54 -45.72 8.18
C MET A 273 66.06 -45.07 9.48
N GLY A 274 64.84 -44.54 9.51
CA GLY A 274 64.27 -43.87 10.69
C GLY A 274 64.87 -42.48 10.86
N GLY A 275 64.07 -41.45 10.57
CA GLY A 275 64.47 -40.05 10.68
C GLY A 275 64.74 -39.56 12.11
#